data_AF-A0A101JMH3-F1
#
_entry.id   AF-A0A101JMH3-F1
#
_cell.length_a   1.000
_cell.length_b   1.000
_cell.length_c   1.000
_cell.angle_alpha   90.00
_cell.angle_beta   90.00
_cell.angle_gamma   90.00
#
_symmetry.space_group_name_H-M   'P 1'
#
loop_
_entity.id
_entity.type
_entity.pdbx_description
1 polymer ?
#
loop_
_entity_poly.entity_id
_entity_poly.type
_entity_poly.pdbx_seq_one_letter_code
_entity_poly.pdbx_strand_id
1 'polypeptide(L)'
;MAGDRLTVNLDGLSDFAVQLEDIRAGMDSARSWMNEYSGDLGGREIDGAIGNFESHWRDGRGQVDKNCDALIKMAKQAVENLHKADDDLAAQLRESTKG
;
A
#
# COMPACT_ATOMS: atom_id res chain seq x y z
N MET A 1 29.57 -18.50 12.55
CA MET A 1 28.67 -18.37 11.38
C MET A 1 27.41 -17.65 11.84
N ALA A 2 27.39 -16.32 11.81
CA ALA A 2 26.27 -15.49 12.29
C ALA A 2 25.93 -14.41 11.26
N GLY A 3 25.89 -14.79 9.98
CA GLY A 3 25.81 -13.86 8.86
C GLY A 3 24.55 -13.95 8.02
N ASP A 4 23.59 -14.81 8.37
CA ASP A 4 22.44 -15.09 7.51
C ASP A 4 21.13 -15.14 8.30
N ARG A 5 21.05 -14.32 9.35
CA ARG A 5 19.73 -13.98 9.89
C ARG A 5 19.17 -12.96 8.93
N LEU A 6 18.14 -13.35 8.17
CA LEU A 6 17.24 -12.41 7.52
C LEU A 6 16.74 -11.46 8.63
N THR A 7 17.45 -10.37 8.87
CA THR A 7 16.92 -9.24 9.62
C THR A 7 15.92 -8.62 8.67
N VAL A 8 14.74 -9.22 8.59
CA VAL A 8 13.63 -8.61 7.88
C VAL A 8 13.40 -7.30 8.60
N ASN A 9 13.62 -6.20 7.88
CA ASN A 9 13.32 -4.87 8.38
C ASN A 9 11.78 -4.73 8.42
N LEU A 10 11.17 -5.24 9.49
CA LEU A 10 9.72 -5.22 9.72
C LEU A 10 9.19 -3.78 9.74
N ASP A 11 10.01 -2.86 10.27
CA ASP A 11 9.73 -1.42 10.25
C ASP A 11 9.71 -0.92 8.81
N GLY A 12 10.67 -1.31 7.98
CA GLY A 12 10.71 -0.95 6.56
C GLY A 12 9.53 -1.50 5.74
N LEU A 13 9.03 -2.70 6.07
CA LEU A 13 7.81 -3.25 5.47
C LEU A 13 6.55 -2.49 5.90
N SER A 14 6.49 -2.08 7.16
CA SER A 14 5.41 -1.26 7.70
C SER A 14 5.40 0.14 7.08
N ASP A 15 6.56 0.80 7.02
CA ASP A 15 6.76 2.10 6.39
C ASP A 15 6.39 2.07 4.91
N PHE A 16 6.78 1.00 4.20
CA PHE A 16 6.41 0.81 2.80
C PHE A 16 4.89 0.69 2.62
N ALA A 17 4.20 -0.02 3.53
CA ALA A 17 2.74 -0.10 3.50
C ALA A 17 2.09 1.27 3.73
N VAL A 18 2.60 2.08 4.66
CA VAL A 18 2.11 3.45 4.91
C VAL A 18 2.32 4.33 3.68
N GLN A 19 3.49 4.27 3.03
CA GLN A 19 3.75 5.02 1.81
C GLN A 19 2.77 4.66 0.68
N LEU A 20 2.41 3.38 0.55
CA LEU A 20 1.40 2.95 -0.42
C LEU A 20 0.00 3.45 -0.07
N GLU A 21 -0.36 3.53 1.22
CA GLU A 21 -1.61 4.14 1.67
C GLU A 21 -1.66 5.65 1.36
N ASP A 22 -0.55 6.38 1.55
CA ASP A 22 -0.43 7.80 1.19
C ASP A 22 -0.57 8.04 -0.32
N ILE A 23 0.05 7.18 -1.15
CA ILE A 23 -0.10 7.24 -2.61
C ILE A 23 -1.57 7.07 -3.01
N ARG A 24 -2.29 6.13 -2.39
CA ARG A 24 -3.74 5.95 -2.61
C ARG A 24 -4.53 7.20 -2.24
N ALA A 25 -4.26 7.80 -1.08
CA ALA A 25 -4.94 9.01 -0.63
C ALA A 25 -4.67 10.24 -1.54
N GLY A 26 -3.43 10.41 -2.02
CA GLY A 26 -3.08 11.47 -2.96
C GLY A 26 -3.79 11.33 -4.30
N MET A 27 -3.90 10.09 -4.79
CA MET A 27 -4.65 9.76 -6.00
C MET A 27 -6.14 10.08 -5.88
N ASP A 28 -6.76 9.86 -4.71
CA ASP A 28 -8.16 10.22 -4.45
C ASP A 28 -8.37 11.73 -4.33
N SER A 29 -7.42 12.43 -3.71
CA SER A 29 -7.45 13.90 -3.61
C SER A 29 -7.42 14.56 -4.99
N ALA A 30 -6.59 14.06 -5.92
CA ALA A 30 -6.54 14.54 -7.29
C ALA A 30 -7.88 14.40 -8.04
N ARG A 31 -8.67 13.36 -7.74
CA ARG A 31 -10.03 13.19 -8.30
C ARG A 31 -10.99 14.23 -7.76
N SER A 32 -10.97 14.46 -6.45
CA SER A 32 -11.83 15.45 -5.83
C SER A 32 -11.60 16.82 -6.47
N TRP A 33 -10.33 17.19 -6.65
CA TRP A 33 -9.94 18.41 -7.34
C TRP A 33 -10.47 18.45 -8.78
N MET A 34 -10.27 17.41 -9.59
CA MET A 34 -10.75 17.43 -10.98
C MET A 34 -12.27 17.50 -11.12
N ASN A 35 -13.01 16.83 -10.24
CA ASN A 35 -14.46 16.89 -10.23
C ASN A 35 -14.98 18.29 -9.86
N GLU A 36 -14.25 19.02 -9.01
CA GLU A 36 -14.58 20.38 -8.60
C GLU A 36 -14.51 21.37 -9.77
N TYR A 37 -13.60 21.17 -10.72
CA TYR A 37 -13.42 22.05 -11.89
C TYR A 37 -14.22 21.60 -13.13
N SER A 38 -14.89 20.44 -13.09
CA SER A 38 -15.71 19.94 -14.20
C SER A 38 -16.96 20.82 -14.34
N GLY A 39 -17.10 21.53 -15.46
CA GLY A 39 -18.22 22.43 -15.75
C GLY A 39 -17.94 23.92 -15.59
N ASP A 40 -16.91 24.30 -14.82
CA ASP A 40 -16.51 25.71 -14.62
C ASP A 40 -15.53 26.22 -15.70
N LEU A 41 -14.87 25.31 -16.43
CA LEU A 41 -13.79 25.64 -17.39
C LEU A 41 -14.28 26.00 -18.80
N GLY A 42 -15.59 25.93 -19.06
CA GLY A 42 -16.25 26.57 -20.19
C GLY A 42 -15.87 26.05 -21.59
N GLY A 43 -16.58 25.03 -22.06
CA GLY A 43 -16.65 24.67 -23.48
C GLY A 43 -16.76 23.16 -23.72
N ARG A 44 -17.69 22.73 -24.59
CA ARG A 44 -17.95 21.29 -24.89
C ARG A 44 -16.70 20.46 -25.21
N GLU A 45 -15.70 21.08 -25.84
CA GLU A 45 -14.41 20.43 -26.16
C GLU A 45 -13.54 20.22 -24.92
N ILE A 46 -13.50 21.21 -24.02
CA ILE A 46 -12.78 21.15 -22.75
C ILE A 46 -13.45 20.13 -21.82
N ASP A 47 -14.78 20.16 -21.72
CA ASP A 47 -15.55 19.20 -20.93
C ASP A 47 -15.33 17.76 -21.43
N GLY A 48 -15.28 17.57 -22.76
CA GLY A 48 -14.97 16.28 -23.37
C GLY A 48 -13.54 15.80 -23.10
N ALA A 49 -12.55 16.69 -23.18
CA ALA A 49 -11.16 16.38 -22.85
C ALA A 49 -10.99 16.02 -21.37
N ILE A 50 -11.65 16.76 -20.47
CA ILE A 50 -11.67 16.49 -19.02
C ILE A 50 -12.35 15.15 -18.75
N GLY A 51 -13.48 14.85 -19.38
CA GLY A 51 -14.18 13.57 -19.23
C GLY A 51 -13.33 12.38 -19.71
N ASN A 52 -12.68 12.50 -20.86
CA ASN A 52 -11.76 11.47 -21.35
C ASN A 52 -10.55 11.29 -20.43
N PHE A 53 -9.99 12.38 -19.93
CA PHE A 53 -8.91 12.33 -18.94
C PHE A 53 -9.37 11.63 -17.66
N GLU A 54 -10.52 12.02 -17.09
CA GLU A 54 -11.08 11.41 -15.88
C GLU A 54 -11.30 9.92 -16.05
N SER A 55 -11.84 9.47 -17.19
CA SER A 55 -12.08 8.06 -17.45
C SER A 55 -10.77 7.25 -17.45
N HIS A 56 -9.76 7.68 -18.21
CA HIS A 56 -8.47 6.97 -18.27
C HIS A 56 -7.73 7.05 -16.93
N TRP A 57 -7.82 8.19 -16.25
CA TRP A 57 -7.24 8.39 -14.93
C TRP A 57 -7.90 7.49 -13.88
N ARG A 58 -9.23 7.34 -13.90
CA ARG A 58 -9.98 6.43 -13.03
C ARG A 58 -9.55 4.99 -13.24
N ASP A 59 -9.41 4.55 -14.49
CA ASP A 59 -9.01 3.18 -14.81
C ASP A 59 -7.56 2.91 -14.38
N GLY A 60 -6.64 3.82 -14.71
CA GLY A 60 -5.23 3.73 -14.30
C GLY A 60 -5.08 3.72 -12.77
N ARG A 61 -5.78 4.60 -12.06
CA ARG A 61 -5.79 4.61 -10.60
C ARG A 61 -6.40 3.34 -10.02
N GLY A 62 -7.47 2.81 -10.60
CA GLY A 62 -8.05 1.54 -10.16
C GLY A 62 -7.04 0.38 -10.25
N GLN A 63 -6.11 0.42 -11.19
CA GLN A 63 -5.04 -0.56 -11.29
C GLN A 63 -3.93 -0.32 -10.25
N VAL A 64 -3.53 0.94 -10.03
CA VAL A 64 -2.56 1.29 -8.97
C VAL A 64 -3.12 0.94 -7.59
N ASP A 65 -4.38 1.23 -7.33
CA ASP A 65 -5.07 0.93 -6.07
C ASP A 65 -5.05 -0.58 -5.75
N LYS A 66 -5.42 -1.41 -6.73
CA LYS A 66 -5.36 -2.88 -6.60
C LYS A 66 -3.94 -3.39 -6.32
N ASN A 67 -2.94 -2.84 -7.01
CA ASN A 67 -1.55 -3.22 -6.80
C ASN A 67 -1.06 -2.79 -5.41
N CYS A 68 -1.38 -1.58 -4.97
CA CYS A 68 -1.04 -1.08 -3.64
C CYS A 68 -1.70 -1.95 -2.55
N ASP A 69 -2.99 -2.27 -2.68
CA ASP A 69 -3.71 -3.14 -1.73
C ASP A 69 -3.09 -4.54 -1.65
N ALA A 70 -2.70 -5.14 -2.79
CA ALA A 70 -2.01 -6.41 -2.81
C ALA A 70 -0.65 -6.35 -2.11
N LEU A 71 0.15 -5.31 -2.38
CA LEU A 71 1.46 -5.11 -1.76
C LEU A 71 1.35 -4.88 -0.25
N ILE A 72 0.39 -4.06 0.20
CA ILE A 72 0.11 -3.80 1.62
C ILE A 72 -0.27 -5.11 2.33
N LYS A 73 -1.14 -5.93 1.72
CA LYS A 73 -1.55 -7.23 2.29
C LYS A 73 -0.35 -8.17 2.43
N MET A 74 0.48 -8.29 1.39
CA MET A 74 1.68 -9.11 1.45
C MET A 74 2.67 -8.62 2.52
N ALA A 75 2.85 -7.30 2.64
CA ALA A 75 3.73 -6.71 3.65
C ALA A 75 3.23 -7.00 5.08
N LYS A 76 1.94 -6.74 5.34
CA LYS A 76 1.31 -7.02 6.65
C LYS A 76 1.38 -8.51 6.98
N GLN A 77 1.12 -9.39 6.02
CA GLN A 77 1.19 -10.84 6.22
C GLN A 77 2.62 -11.35 6.47
N ALA A 78 3.61 -10.78 5.79
CA ALA A 78 5.02 -11.11 6.03
C ALA A 78 5.42 -10.75 7.48
N VAL A 79 5.04 -9.54 7.94
CA VAL A 79 5.30 -9.08 9.30
C VAL A 79 4.63 -10.00 10.34
N GLU A 80 3.36 -10.35 10.13
CA GLU A 80 2.62 -11.24 11.03
C GLU A 80 3.27 -12.64 11.12
N ASN A 81 3.65 -13.22 9.98
CA ASN A 81 4.28 -14.54 9.95
C ASN A 81 5.64 -14.56 10.66
N LEU A 82 6.41 -13.48 10.55
CA LEU A 82 7.71 -13.36 11.20
C LEU A 82 7.58 -13.20 12.71
N HIS A 83 6.65 -12.37 13.18
CA HIS A 83 6.36 -12.27 14.61
C HIS A 83 5.92 -13.61 15.22
N LYS A 84 5.05 -14.35 14.53
CA LYS A 84 4.64 -15.70 14.96
C LYS A 84 5.84 -16.66 15.05
N ALA A 85 6.71 -16.65 14.03
CA ALA A 85 7.90 -17.50 14.03
C ALA A 85 8.85 -17.16 15.19
N ASP A 86 9.04 -15.86 15.49
CA ASP A 86 9.85 -15.42 16.62
C ASP A 86 9.24 -15.81 17.98
N ASP A 87 7.92 -15.67 18.14
CA ASP A 87 7.20 -16.07 19.36
C ASP A 87 7.26 -17.58 19.59
N ASP A 88 7.05 -18.38 18.55
CA ASP A 88 7.15 -19.84 18.59
C ASP A 88 8.57 -20.29 18.98
N LEU A 89 9.59 -19.66 18.39
CA LEU A 89 10.99 -19.96 18.71
C LEU A 89 11.32 -19.56 20.16
N ALA A 90 10.84 -18.40 20.62
CA ALA A 90 11.02 -17.95 21.99
C ALA A 90 10.32 -18.87 23.01
N ALA A 91 9.14 -19.38 22.68
CA ALA A 91 8.41 -20.35 23.50
C ALA A 91 9.19 -21.67 23.61
N GLN A 92 9.65 -22.23 22.49
CA GLN A 92 10.44 -23.46 22.46
C GLN A 92 11.74 -23.34 23.27
N LEU A 93 12.43 -22.21 23.19
CA LEU A 93 13.63 -21.93 23.98
C LEU A 93 13.33 -21.90 25.49
N ARG A 94 12.23 -21.25 25.89
CA ARG A 94 11.79 -21.20 27.30
C ARG A 94 11.43 -22.57 27.84
N GLU A 95 10.76 -23.41 27.05
CA GLU A 95 10.43 -24.78 27.43
C GLU A 95 11.69 -25.65 27.56
N SER A 96 12.61 -25.54 26.61
CA SER A 96 13.89 -26.29 26.61
C SER A 96 14.81 -25.92 27.77
N THR A 97 14.69 -24.71 28.33
CA THR A 97 15.52 -24.24 29.47
C THR A 97 14.90 -24.60 30.82
N LYS A 98 13.65 -25.07 30.86
CA LYS A 98 12.95 -25.50 32.09
C LYS A 98 13.03 -27.01 32.37
N GLY A 99 13.50 -27.80 31.40
CA GLY A 99 13.82 -29.23 31.56
C GLY A 99 15.28 -29.44 31.88
#